data_AF-A0A7Y9XSJ3-F1
#
_entry.id   AF-A0A7Y9XSJ3-F1
#
_cell.length_a   1.000
_cell.length_b   1.000
_cell.length_c   1.000
_cell.angle_alpha   90.00
_cell.angle_beta   90.00
_cell.angle_gamma   90.00
#
_symmetry.space_group_name_H-M   'P 1'
#
loop_
_entity.id
_entity.type
_entity.pdbx_description
1 polymer ?
#
loop_
_entity_poly.entity_id
_entity_poly.type
_entity_poly.pdbx_seq_one_letter_code
_entity_poly.pdbx_strand_id
1 'polypeptide(L)'
;MVDRCGESVTAAMGGAMAYAAKQAGIAGIVIDGYVTDLGEIRQHGVPVWSWGASAITTRVKGEEGEFCTAVQCGGVVVRPGDAVIADENGIVILPPAQALALARRAIEFQENEKHTLARLARGEKFPDVVGSRPLIDAAIGKAR
;
A
#
# COMPACT_ATOMS: atom_id res chain seq x y z
N MET A 1 11.31 1.60 -2.46
CA MET A 1 10.29 1.88 -3.49
C MET A 1 11.00 2.27 -4.76
N VAL A 2 10.48 1.89 -5.93
CA VAL A 2 11.12 2.13 -7.23
C VAL A 2 10.09 2.75 -8.15
N ASP A 3 10.40 3.94 -8.65
CA ASP A 3 9.66 4.61 -9.72
C ASP A 3 10.25 4.19 -11.06
N ARG A 4 9.39 3.82 -12.00
CA ARG A 4 9.79 3.41 -13.37
C ARG A 4 9.56 4.52 -14.40
N CYS A 5 9.28 5.74 -13.95
CA CYS A 5 9.05 6.92 -14.79
C CYS A 5 7.98 6.68 -15.87
N GLY A 6 6.92 5.94 -15.52
CA GLY A 6 5.83 5.59 -16.43
C GLY A 6 6.10 4.40 -17.37
N GLU A 7 7.26 3.75 -17.27
CA GLU A 7 7.52 2.54 -18.06
C GLU A 7 6.60 1.38 -17.63
N SER A 8 5.88 0.83 -18.61
CA SER A 8 4.69 -0.02 -18.41
C SER A 8 4.72 -1.32 -19.21
N VAL A 9 5.87 -1.74 -19.72
CA VAL A 9 6.01 -2.99 -20.48
C VAL A 9 6.89 -3.98 -19.75
N THR A 10 8.01 -3.51 -19.21
CA THR A 10 9.10 -4.37 -18.71
C THR A 10 9.03 -4.61 -17.21
N ALA A 11 9.36 -5.85 -16.82
CA ALA A 11 9.60 -6.21 -15.43
C ALA A 11 10.95 -5.68 -14.96
N ALA A 12 10.93 -4.83 -13.93
CA ALA A 12 12.14 -4.22 -13.36
C ALA A 12 12.81 -5.08 -12.29
N MET A 13 12.11 -6.10 -11.80
CA MET A 13 12.52 -6.93 -10.67
C MET A 13 11.98 -8.35 -10.84
N GLY A 14 12.76 -9.34 -10.43
CA GLY A 14 12.42 -10.76 -10.47
C GLY A 14 12.98 -11.51 -9.26
N GLY A 15 13.01 -12.85 -9.34
CA GLY A 15 13.27 -13.75 -8.21
C GLY A 15 14.62 -13.52 -7.54
N ALA A 16 15.69 -13.39 -8.34
CA ALA A 16 17.04 -13.16 -7.83
C ALA A 16 17.17 -11.86 -7.01
N MET A 17 16.51 -10.78 -7.45
CA MET A 17 16.51 -9.51 -6.70
C MET A 17 15.68 -9.61 -5.42
N ALA A 18 14.54 -10.31 -5.47
CA ALA A 18 13.74 -10.58 -4.28
C ALA A 18 14.52 -11.41 -3.24
N TYR A 19 15.28 -12.41 -3.69
CA TYR A 19 16.18 -13.16 -2.82
C TYR A 19 17.25 -12.25 -2.20
N ALA A 20 17.92 -11.43 -3.00
CA ALA A 20 18.93 -10.49 -2.50
C ALA A 20 18.35 -9.50 -1.47
N ALA A 21 17.16 -8.96 -1.72
CA ALA A 21 16.46 -8.07 -0.80
C ALA A 21 16.12 -8.76 0.52
N LYS A 22 15.67 -10.02 0.48
CA LYS A 22 15.46 -10.83 1.69
C LYS A 22 16.75 -10.97 2.49
N GLN A 23 17.85 -11.33 1.85
CA GLN A 23 19.14 -11.48 2.54
C GLN A 23 19.65 -10.16 3.14
N ALA A 24 19.33 -9.04 2.50
CA ALA A 24 19.63 -7.70 3.01
C ALA A 24 18.70 -7.23 4.15
N GLY A 25 17.70 -8.03 4.55
CA GLY A 25 16.76 -7.68 5.61
C GLY A 25 15.74 -6.60 5.21
N ILE A 26 15.47 -6.46 3.92
CA ILE A 26 14.45 -5.52 3.42
C ILE A 26 13.05 -5.99 3.85
N ALA A 27 12.29 -5.10 4.48
CA ALA A 27 10.95 -5.41 4.99
C ALA A 27 9.89 -5.57 3.88
N GLY A 28 10.11 -4.94 2.72
CA GLY A 28 9.22 -5.04 1.56
C GLY A 28 9.70 -4.20 0.40
N ILE A 29 9.18 -4.49 -0.79
CA ILE A 29 9.52 -3.82 -2.05
C ILE A 29 8.25 -3.28 -2.69
N VAL A 30 8.28 -2.04 -3.16
CA VAL A 30 7.24 -1.46 -4.02
C VAL A 30 7.88 -1.10 -5.35
N ILE A 31 7.31 -1.60 -6.43
CA ILE A 31 7.67 -1.27 -7.80
C ILE A 31 6.48 -0.56 -8.44
N ASP A 32 6.64 0.70 -8.86
CA ASP A 32 5.64 1.40 -9.67
C ASP A 32 5.74 0.91 -11.13
N GLY A 33 5.31 -0.33 -11.35
CA GLY A 33 5.54 -1.05 -12.60
C GLY A 33 5.37 -2.55 -12.44
N TYR A 34 5.88 -3.30 -13.42
CA TYR A 34 5.76 -4.76 -13.46
C TYR A 34 6.95 -5.48 -12.81
N VAL A 35 6.69 -6.71 -12.36
CA VAL A 35 7.69 -7.66 -11.84
C VAL A 35 7.62 -8.99 -12.61
N THR A 36 8.55 -9.90 -12.36
CA THR A 36 8.54 -11.25 -12.94
C THR A 36 8.89 -12.29 -11.88
N ASP A 37 8.93 -13.57 -12.25
CA ASP A 37 9.25 -14.70 -11.36
C ASP A 37 8.37 -14.76 -10.09
N LEU A 38 7.05 -14.57 -10.25
CA LEU A 38 6.12 -14.52 -9.11
C LEU A 38 6.22 -15.74 -8.16
N GLY A 39 6.54 -16.91 -8.70
CA GLY A 39 6.76 -18.12 -7.90
C GLY A 39 7.95 -17.99 -6.95
N GLU A 40 9.08 -17.52 -7.45
CA GLU A 40 10.29 -17.28 -6.65
C GLU A 40 10.09 -16.15 -5.64
N ILE A 41 9.47 -15.04 -6.05
CA ILE A 41 9.14 -13.93 -5.14
C ILE A 41 8.33 -14.44 -3.94
N ARG A 42 7.27 -15.22 -4.19
CA ARG A 42 6.43 -15.82 -3.15
C ARG A 42 7.21 -16.81 -2.28
N GLN A 43 8.04 -17.65 -2.90
CA GLN A 43 8.87 -18.63 -2.19
C GLN A 43 9.88 -17.95 -1.26
N HIS A 44 10.48 -16.84 -1.68
CA HIS A 44 11.40 -16.09 -0.84
C HIS A 44 10.69 -15.39 0.31
N GLY A 45 9.44 -14.97 0.12
CA GLY A 45 8.60 -14.42 1.20
C GLY A 45 8.92 -12.97 1.57
N VAL A 46 9.67 -12.26 0.72
CA VAL A 46 9.74 -10.79 0.80
C VAL A 46 8.43 -10.21 0.20
N PRO A 47 7.70 -9.34 0.92
CA PRO A 47 6.50 -8.72 0.39
C PRO A 47 6.82 -7.80 -0.80
N VAL A 48 6.05 -7.91 -1.89
CA VAL A 48 6.21 -7.11 -3.10
C VAL A 48 4.88 -6.57 -3.57
N TRP A 49 4.80 -5.25 -3.76
CA TRP A 49 3.69 -4.56 -4.42
C TRP A 49 4.14 -4.07 -5.81
N SER A 50 3.28 -4.29 -6.81
CA SER A 50 3.52 -3.96 -8.22
C SER A 50 2.20 -3.83 -8.98
N TRP A 51 2.23 -3.35 -10.22
CA TRP A 51 1.05 -3.35 -11.11
C TRP A 51 0.67 -4.75 -11.59
N GLY A 52 1.57 -5.73 -11.47
CA GLY A 52 1.36 -7.11 -11.88
C GLY A 52 2.62 -7.75 -12.44
N ALA A 53 2.43 -8.79 -13.24
CA ALA A 53 3.54 -9.51 -13.87
C ALA A 53 3.78 -9.09 -15.33
N SER A 54 5.04 -9.08 -15.74
CA SER A 54 5.46 -9.07 -17.14
C SER A 54 6.50 -10.15 -17.40
N ALA A 55 6.39 -10.83 -18.55
CA ALA A 55 7.40 -11.78 -19.02
C ALA A 55 8.57 -11.08 -19.74
N ILE A 56 8.43 -9.79 -20.06
CA ILE A 56 9.46 -9.02 -20.75
C ILE A 56 10.35 -8.40 -19.69
N THR A 57 11.59 -8.85 -19.57
CA THR A 57 12.54 -8.30 -18.59
C THR A 57 13.25 -7.07 -19.13
N THR A 58 13.76 -6.24 -18.22
CA THR A 58 14.71 -5.20 -18.60
C THR A 58 15.96 -5.81 -19.24
N ARG A 59 16.55 -5.08 -20.19
CA ARG A 59 17.90 -5.35 -20.69
C ARG A 59 18.82 -4.30 -20.09
N VAL A 60 20.09 -4.63 -19.91
CA VAL A 60 21.11 -3.64 -19.55
C VAL A 60 21.27 -2.70 -20.74
N LYS A 61 20.57 -1.56 -20.71
CA LYS A 61 20.55 -0.56 -21.78
C LYS A 61 21.59 0.56 -21.58
N GLY A 62 22.30 0.56 -20.44
CA GLY A 62 23.15 1.69 -20.04
C GLY A 62 22.35 2.92 -19.61
N GLU A 63 21.04 2.77 -19.39
CA GLU A 63 20.18 3.79 -18.79
C GLU A 63 20.57 3.96 -17.32
N GLU A 64 20.83 5.19 -16.90
CA GLU A 64 21.13 5.54 -15.52
C GLU A 64 19.86 5.85 -14.74
N GLY A 65 19.95 5.74 -13.42
CA GLY A 65 18.89 6.11 -12.50
C GLY A 65 19.49 6.69 -11.23
N GLU A 66 18.62 7.12 -10.31
CA GLU A 66 19.03 7.72 -9.05
C GLU A 66 18.71 6.79 -7.88
N PHE A 67 19.59 6.79 -6.87
CA PHE A 67 19.37 6.10 -5.61
C PHE A 67 19.16 7.12 -4.50
N CYS A 68 18.27 6.80 -3.56
CA CYS A 68 18.02 7.65 -2.40
C CYS A 68 17.68 9.11 -2.77
N THR A 69 16.93 9.29 -3.86
CA THR A 69 16.33 10.57 -4.28
C THR A 69 14.82 10.55 -4.04
N ALA A 70 14.17 11.69 -4.19
CA ALA A 70 12.71 11.76 -4.17
C ALA A 70 12.14 11.18 -5.47
N VAL A 71 11.14 10.30 -5.37
CA VAL A 71 10.51 9.63 -6.51
C VAL A 71 8.99 9.84 -6.50
N GLN A 72 8.33 9.58 -7.62
CA GLN A 72 6.87 9.53 -7.69
C GLN A 72 6.44 8.07 -7.82
N CYS A 73 5.70 7.53 -6.85
CA CYS A 73 5.21 6.16 -6.90
C CYS A 73 3.69 6.16 -6.70
N GLY A 74 2.94 5.65 -7.67
CA GLY A 74 1.47 5.64 -7.61
C GLY A 74 0.88 7.06 -7.52
N GLY A 75 1.54 8.05 -8.13
CA GLY A 75 1.16 9.46 -8.07
C GLY A 75 1.52 10.19 -6.77
N VAL A 76 2.16 9.52 -5.81
CA VAL A 76 2.58 10.10 -4.52
C VAL A 76 4.09 10.38 -4.52
N VAL A 77 4.50 11.55 -4.03
CA VAL A 77 5.92 11.85 -3.81
C VAL A 77 6.42 11.10 -2.59
N VAL A 78 7.45 10.29 -2.79
CA VAL A 78 8.13 9.53 -1.73
C VAL A 78 9.55 10.03 -1.59
N ARG A 79 9.95 10.38 -0.36
CA ARG A 79 11.29 10.82 -0.03
C ARG A 79 12.05 9.73 0.73
N PRO A 80 13.38 9.66 0.60
CA PRO A 80 14.20 8.84 1.46
C PRO A 80 13.92 9.15 2.93
N GLY A 81 13.64 8.10 3.71
CA GLY A 81 13.32 8.21 5.13
C GLY A 81 11.82 8.27 5.46
N ASP A 82 10.93 8.49 4.49
CA ASP A 82 9.49 8.43 4.73
C ASP A 82 9.08 7.05 5.27
N ALA A 83 8.10 7.07 6.19
CA ALA A 83 7.52 5.84 6.71
C ALA A 83 6.54 5.26 5.69
N VAL A 84 6.68 3.97 5.40
CA VAL A 84 5.87 3.24 4.43
C VAL A 84 5.08 2.16 5.17
N ILE A 85 3.77 2.20 5.03
CA ILE A 85 2.87 1.14 5.51
C ILE A 85 2.21 0.53 4.28
N ALA A 86 2.24 -0.79 4.18
CA ALA A 86 1.69 -1.51 3.04
C ALA A 86 0.98 -2.78 3.50
N ASP A 87 -0.22 -3.00 2.95
CA ASP A 87 -1.07 -4.16 3.21
C ASP A 87 -1.77 -4.61 1.91
N GLU A 88 -2.76 -5.49 2.00
CA GLU A 88 -3.55 -5.94 0.85
C GLU A 88 -4.42 -4.84 0.20
N ASN A 89 -4.70 -3.76 0.92
CA ASN A 89 -5.54 -2.66 0.45
C ASN A 89 -4.70 -1.64 -0.33
N GLY A 90 -3.43 -1.47 0.02
CA GLY A 90 -2.52 -0.61 -0.70
C GLY A 90 -1.35 -0.12 0.14
N ILE A 91 -0.91 1.09 -0.16
CA ILE A 91 0.31 1.68 0.41
C ILE A 91 0.01 3.09 0.88
N VAL A 92 0.45 3.42 2.10
CA VAL A 92 0.40 4.75 2.68
C VAL A 92 1.82 5.24 2.97
N ILE A 93 2.09 6.47 2.58
CA ILE A 93 3.38 7.15 2.77
C ILE A 93 3.19 8.29 3.76
N LEU A 94 4.01 8.30 4.81
CA LEU A 94 3.93 9.30 5.89
C LEU A 94 5.29 9.97 6.09
N PRO A 95 5.34 11.31 6.15
CA PRO A 95 6.54 12.01 6.58
C PRO A 95 6.95 11.57 7.99
N PRO A 96 8.25 11.42 8.29
CA PRO A 96 8.73 10.89 9.57
C PRO A 96 8.19 11.66 10.79
N ALA A 97 8.10 12.98 10.66
CA ALA A 97 7.60 13.86 11.71
C ALA A 97 6.12 13.62 12.08
N GLN A 98 5.34 13.03 11.18
CA GLN A 98 3.90 12.79 11.38
C GLN A 98 3.57 11.32 11.66
N ALA A 99 4.46 10.40 11.27
CA ALA A 99 4.22 8.96 11.29
C ALA A 99 3.72 8.45 12.65
N LEU A 100 4.39 8.81 13.74
CA LEU A 100 4.03 8.33 15.08
C LEU A 100 2.66 8.86 15.55
N ALA A 101 2.37 10.13 15.31
CA ALA A 101 1.10 10.74 15.72
C ALA A 101 -0.08 10.13 14.96
N LEU A 102 0.07 9.94 13.65
CA LEU A 102 -0.96 9.32 12.81
C LEU A 102 -1.15 7.84 13.14
N ALA A 103 -0.06 7.10 13.39
CA ALA A 103 -0.14 5.70 13.80
C ALA A 103 -0.92 5.52 15.11
N ARG A 104 -0.69 6.38 16.12
CA ARG A 104 -1.45 6.34 17.39
C ARG A 104 -2.94 6.56 17.16
N ARG A 105 -3.28 7.57 16.35
CA ARG A 105 -4.69 7.86 16.01
C ARG A 105 -5.34 6.72 15.22
N ALA A 106 -4.61 6.06 14.33
CA ALA A 106 -5.10 4.89 13.61
C ALA A 106 -5.38 3.71 14.56
N ILE A 107 -4.49 3.46 15.52
CA ILE A 107 -4.70 2.44 16.56
C ILE A 107 -5.93 2.76 17.41
N GLU A 108 -6.09 4.02 17.83
CA GLU A 108 -7.29 4.45 18.56
C GLU A 108 -8.58 4.21 17.75
N PHE A 109 -8.58 4.47 16.44
CA PHE A 109 -9.71 4.13 15.59
C PHE A 109 -9.99 2.63 15.53
N GLN A 110 -8.95 1.80 15.41
CA GLN A 110 -9.09 0.35 15.39
C GLN A 110 -9.64 -0.19 16.72
N GLU A 111 -9.22 0.36 17.86
CA GLU A 111 -9.76 -0.02 19.17
C GLU A 111 -11.22 0.41 19.32
N ASN A 112 -11.57 1.63 18.87
CA ASN A 112 -12.94 2.12 18.88
C ASN A 112 -13.87 1.30 17.97
N GLU A 113 -13.36 0.80 16.84
CA GLU A 113 -14.10 -0.06 15.94
C GLU A 113 -14.58 -1.35 16.63
N LYS A 114 -13.80 -1.91 17.57
CA LYS A 114 -14.22 -3.11 18.33
C LYS A 114 -15.51 -2.86 19.11
N HIS A 115 -15.67 -1.65 19.68
CA HIS A 115 -16.91 -1.27 20.36
C HIS A 115 -18.10 -1.19 19.39
N THR A 116 -17.87 -0.62 18.20
CA THR A 116 -18.87 -0.59 17.11
C THR A 116 -19.27 -1.99 16.68
N LEU A 117 -18.30 -2.87 16.40
CA LEU A 117 -18.55 -4.26 16.00
C LEU A 117 -19.31 -5.04 17.08
N ALA A 118 -18.99 -4.84 18.36
CA ALA A 118 -19.71 -5.47 19.47
C ALA A 118 -21.19 -5.03 19.55
N ARG A 119 -21.50 -3.76 19.25
CA ARG A 119 -22.88 -3.26 19.14
C ARG A 119 -23.63 -3.92 17.98
N LEU A 120 -22.99 -3.99 16.81
CA LEU A 120 -23.56 -4.64 15.63
C LEU A 120 -23.84 -6.13 15.86
N ALA A 121 -22.94 -6.83 16.55
CA ALA A 121 -23.10 -8.24 16.89
C ALA A 121 -24.32 -8.51 17.79
N ARG A 122 -24.78 -7.52 18.55
CA ARG A 122 -26.02 -7.57 19.35
C ARG A 122 -27.28 -7.24 18.55
N GLY A 123 -27.15 -6.99 17.25
CA GLY A 123 -28.28 -6.71 16.35
C GLY A 123 -28.63 -5.23 16.19
N GLU A 124 -27.89 -4.31 16.81
CA GLU A 124 -28.02 -2.88 16.55
C GLU A 124 -27.72 -2.60 15.06
N LYS A 125 -28.48 -1.70 14.42
CA LYS A 125 -28.27 -1.41 12.99
C LYS A 125 -27.13 -0.40 12.81
N PHE A 126 -26.34 -0.60 11.76
CA PHE A 126 -25.18 0.24 11.47
C PHE A 126 -25.46 1.75 11.51
N PRO A 127 -26.53 2.28 10.89
CA PRO A 127 -26.81 3.72 10.93
C PRO A 127 -27.09 4.28 12.32
N ASP A 128 -27.61 3.46 13.23
CA ASP A 128 -27.89 3.86 14.60
C ASP A 128 -26.60 3.81 15.45
N VAL A 129 -25.67 2.93 15.10
CA VAL A 129 -24.37 2.81 15.78
C VAL A 129 -23.43 3.95 15.41
N VAL A 130 -23.32 4.27 14.12
CA VAL A 130 -22.43 5.33 13.61
C VAL A 130 -23.09 6.71 13.50
N GLY A 131 -24.37 6.80 13.88
CA GLY A 131 -25.12 8.07 13.89
C GLY A 131 -25.55 8.58 12.52
N SER A 132 -25.50 7.76 11.46
CA SER A 132 -25.91 8.15 10.12
C SER A 132 -27.41 8.00 9.83
N ARG A 133 -28.20 7.47 10.77
CA ARG A 133 -29.67 7.33 10.66
C ARG A 133 -30.39 8.61 10.18
N PRO A 134 -30.19 9.79 10.81
CA PRO A 134 -30.93 10.99 10.40
C PRO A 134 -30.64 11.44 8.96
N LEU A 135 -29.40 11.21 8.49
CA LEU A 135 -28.99 11.53 7.13
C LEU A 135 -29.69 10.62 6.11
N ILE A 136 -29.80 9.33 6.42
CA ILE A 136 -30.47 8.35 5.57
C ILE A 136 -31.98 8.64 5.51
N ASP A 137 -32.61 8.91 6.65
CA ASP A 137 -34.05 9.18 6.71
C ASP A 137 -34.41 10.46 5.94
N ALA A 138 -33.58 11.51 6.05
CA ALA A 138 -33.74 12.74 5.29
C ALA A 138 -33.61 12.51 3.77
N ALA A 139 -32.69 11.64 3.34
CA ALA A 139 -32.52 11.31 1.92
C ALA A 139 -33.72 10.53 1.37
N ILE A 140 -34.25 9.56 2.13
CA ILE A 140 -35.44 8.79 1.74
C ILE A 140 -36.67 9.70 1.66
N GLY A 141 -36.83 10.62 2.62
CA GLY A 141 -37.95 11.57 2.65
C GLY A 141 -38.00 12.53 1.46
N LYS A 142 -36.85 12.90 0.88
CA LYS A 142 -36.77 13.74 -0.33
C LYS A 142 -37.10 12.99 -1.63
N ALA A 143 -37.06 11.66 -1.61
CA ALA A 143 -37.34 10.82 -2.77
C ALA A 143 -38.83 10.41 -2.87
N ARG A 144 -39.66 10.81 -1.91
CA ARG A 144 -41.12 10.66 -1.90
C ARG A 144 -41.77 11.98 -2.25
#